data_AF-A0A8X8BLJ2-F1
#
_entry.id   AF-A0A8X8BLJ2-F1
#
_cell.length_a   1.000
_cell.length_b   1.000
_cell.length_c   1.000
_cell.angle_alpha   90.00
_cell.angle_beta   90.00
_cell.angle_gamma   90.00
#
_symmetry.space_group_name_H-M   'P 1'
#
loop_
_entity.id
_entity.type
_entity.pdbx_description
1 polymer ?
#
loop_
_entity_poly.entity_id
_entity_poly.type
_entity_poly.pdbx_seq_one_letter_code
_entity_poly.pdbx_strand_id
1 'polypeptide(L)'
;VTNIVVPFMFKYAVDDLNQMSGNILNLNDASNTVATMATAVLIGYGISRASSSLFNELRNAVFGKVAQSSIRRIAKNVFLHLHNLDLNFHLSRQTGALSKAIDRGTRGISFVLSALVFNLGPTMFEVALVSSILVSKQRHK
;
A
#
# COMPACT_ATOMS: atom_id res chain seq x y z
N VAL A 1 2.72 -3.94 6.02
CA VAL A 1 2.19 -3.95 7.41
C VAL A 1 0.70 -3.62 7.45
N THR A 2 0.25 -2.53 6.80
CA THR A 2 -1.18 -2.17 6.73
C THR A 2 -2.06 -3.18 5.99
N ASN A 3 -1.60 -3.80 4.88
CA ASN A 3 -2.38 -4.83 4.17
C ASN A 3 -2.72 -6.07 5.01
N ILE A 4 -1.82 -6.48 5.92
CA ILE A 4 -2.05 -7.63 6.81
C ILE A 4 -3.05 -7.26 7.92
N VAL A 5 -3.01 -6.02 8.39
CA VAL A 5 -3.88 -5.53 9.47
C VAL A 5 -5.32 -5.35 8.99
N VAL A 6 -5.55 -5.02 7.71
CA VAL A 6 -6.89 -4.76 7.16
C VAL A 6 -7.84 -5.98 7.28
N PRO A 7 -7.47 -7.22 6.90
CA PRO A 7 -8.31 -8.40 7.12
C PRO A 7 -8.62 -8.68 8.60
N PHE A 8 -7.68 -8.44 9.51
CA PHE A 8 -7.92 -8.61 10.95
C PHE A 8 -8.85 -7.53 11.50
N MET A 9 -8.68 -6.27 11.09
CA MET A 9 -9.59 -5.17 11.44
C MET A 9 -11.00 -5.42 10.88
N PHE A 10 -11.11 -5.93 9.65
CA PHE A 10 -12.38 -6.32 9.07
C PHE A 10 -13.02 -7.51 9.82
N LYS A 11 -12.22 -8.51 10.22
CA LYS A 11 -12.69 -9.59 11.08
C LYS A 11 -13.25 -9.05 12.41
N TYR A 12 -12.51 -8.20 13.12
CA TYR A 12 -12.98 -7.63 14.40
C TYR A 12 -14.23 -6.76 14.21
N ALA A 13 -14.30 -5.96 13.15
CA ALA A 13 -15.49 -5.17 12.84
C ALA A 13 -16.71 -6.04 12.52
N VAL A 14 -16.52 -7.16 11.80
CA VAL A 14 -17.60 -8.13 11.52
C VAL A 14 -17.99 -8.91 12.78
N ASP A 15 -17.03 -9.27 13.64
CA ASP A 15 -17.27 -9.98 14.90
C ASP A 15 -18.03 -9.07 15.90
N ASP A 16 -17.67 -7.79 15.97
CA ASP A 16 -18.37 -6.80 16.81
C ASP A 16 -19.77 -6.48 16.27
N LEU A 17 -19.94 -6.39 14.95
CA LEU A 17 -21.26 -6.24 14.32
C LEU A 17 -22.13 -7.49 14.54
N ASN A 18 -21.56 -8.70 14.49
CA ASN A 18 -22.29 -9.94 14.81
C ASN A 18 -22.71 -9.99 16.29
N GLN A 19 -21.84 -9.56 17.21
CA GLN A 19 -22.19 -9.50 18.64
C GLN A 19 -23.25 -8.42 18.92
N MET A 20 -23.17 -7.27 18.27
CA MET A 20 -24.16 -6.19 18.39
C MET A 20 -25.50 -6.55 17.71
N SER A 21 -25.44 -7.29 16.60
CA SER A 21 -26.58 -7.90 15.91
C SER A 21 -27.29 -8.95 16.78
N GLY A 22 -26.56 -9.65 17.64
CA GLY A 22 -27.15 -10.62 18.58
C GLY A 22 -27.99 -10.00 19.70
N ASN A 23 -27.83 -8.69 19.99
CA ASN A 23 -28.48 -8.03 21.14
C ASN A 23 -29.49 -6.94 20.76
N ILE A 24 -29.50 -6.46 19.50
CA ILE A 24 -30.41 -5.39 19.02
C ILE A 24 -31.45 -5.93 18.02
N LEU A 25 -31.22 -7.09 17.40
CA LEU A 25 -32.15 -7.66 16.43
C LEU A 25 -33.11 -8.61 17.14
N ASN A 26 -34.33 -8.14 17.39
CA ASN A 26 -35.42 -8.98 17.88
C ASN A 26 -35.69 -10.11 16.86
N LEU A 27 -35.11 -11.30 17.09
CA LEU A 27 -35.32 -12.55 16.35
C LEU A 27 -36.71 -13.18 16.62
N ASN A 28 -37.71 -12.37 16.94
CA ASN A 28 -39.04 -12.87 17.27
C ASN A 28 -39.87 -13.20 16.03
N ASP A 29 -39.52 -12.67 14.84
CA ASP A 29 -40.21 -12.94 13.56
C ASP A 29 -39.24 -13.22 12.40
N ALA A 30 -39.56 -14.23 11.60
CA ALA A 30 -38.73 -14.71 10.48
C ALA A 30 -38.55 -13.67 9.35
N SER A 31 -39.56 -12.83 9.08
CA SER A 31 -39.46 -11.79 8.02
C SER A 31 -38.59 -10.61 8.44
N ASN A 32 -38.68 -10.18 9.70
CA ASN A 32 -37.89 -9.09 10.26
C ASN A 32 -36.41 -9.47 10.37
N THR A 33 -36.10 -10.72 10.69
CA THR A 33 -34.72 -11.23 10.77
C THR A 33 -34.00 -11.17 9.41
N VAL A 34 -34.68 -11.53 8.33
CA VAL A 34 -34.11 -11.47 6.96
C VAL A 34 -33.85 -10.04 6.53
N ALA A 35 -34.79 -9.13 6.80
CA ALA A 35 -34.65 -7.73 6.46
C ALA A 35 -33.45 -7.11 7.19
N THR A 36 -33.30 -7.38 8.49
CA THR A 36 -32.19 -6.78 9.23
C THR A 36 -30.83 -7.40 8.91
N MET A 37 -30.75 -8.71 8.63
CA MET A 37 -29.51 -9.31 8.11
C MET A 37 -29.11 -8.68 6.76
N ALA A 38 -30.07 -8.49 5.85
CA ALA A 38 -29.79 -7.87 4.55
C ALA A 38 -29.28 -6.43 4.72
N THR A 39 -29.89 -5.63 5.58
CA THR A 39 -29.45 -4.25 5.86
C THR A 39 -28.07 -4.21 6.53
N ALA A 40 -27.81 -5.08 7.51
CA ALA A 40 -26.53 -5.15 8.21
C ALA A 40 -25.37 -5.53 7.27
N VAL A 41 -25.56 -6.53 6.41
CA VAL A 41 -24.55 -6.95 5.43
C VAL A 41 -24.28 -5.86 4.41
N LEU A 42 -25.31 -5.15 3.94
CA LEU A 42 -25.17 -4.10 2.94
C LEU A 42 -24.43 -2.87 3.49
N ILE A 43 -24.74 -2.46 4.72
CA ILE A 43 -24.02 -1.39 5.43
C ILE A 43 -22.58 -1.83 5.74
N GLY A 44 -22.38 -3.04 6.27
CA GLY A 44 -21.05 -3.56 6.61
C GLY A 44 -20.13 -3.66 5.39
N TYR A 45 -20.65 -4.13 4.25
CA TYR A 45 -19.93 -4.13 2.98
C TYR A 45 -19.59 -2.71 2.50
N GLY A 46 -20.56 -1.79 2.58
CA GLY A 46 -20.37 -0.38 2.20
C GLY A 46 -19.25 0.29 3.00
N ILE A 47 -19.27 0.14 4.33
CA ILE A 47 -18.23 0.67 5.23
C ILE A 47 -16.87 0.04 4.90
N SER A 48 -16.81 -1.29 4.79
CA SER A 48 -15.55 -1.99 4.52
C SER A 48 -14.91 -1.58 3.19
N ARG A 49 -15.73 -1.45 2.13
CA ARG A 49 -15.25 -0.98 0.82
C ARG A 49 -14.75 0.46 0.89
N ALA A 50 -15.47 1.35 1.58
CA ALA A 50 -15.06 2.74 1.75
C ALA A 50 -13.75 2.85 2.56
N SER A 51 -13.65 2.13 3.68
CA SER A 51 -12.44 2.07 4.50
C SER A 51 -11.24 1.53 3.73
N SER A 52 -11.42 0.44 2.97
CA SER A 52 -10.35 -0.11 2.14
C SER A 52 -9.85 0.90 1.11
N SER A 53 -10.75 1.62 0.44
CA SER A 53 -10.40 2.66 -0.53
C SER A 53 -9.65 3.81 0.14
N LEU A 54 -10.14 4.27 1.29
CA LEU A 54 -9.56 5.37 2.05
C LEU A 54 -8.14 5.04 2.54
N PHE A 55 -7.92 3.85 3.10
CA PHE A 55 -6.58 3.42 3.51
C PHE A 55 -5.62 3.26 2.34
N ASN A 56 -6.11 2.84 1.17
CA ASN A 56 -5.29 2.74 -0.02
C ASN A 56 -4.84 4.13 -0.52
N GLU A 57 -5.74 5.12 -0.49
CA GLU A 57 -5.41 6.48 -0.88
C GLU A 57 -4.48 7.16 0.13
N LEU A 58 -4.72 6.97 1.42
CA LEU A 58 -3.84 7.45 2.50
C LEU A 58 -2.43 6.87 2.36
N ARG A 59 -2.33 5.58 2.05
CA ARG A 59 -1.07 4.91 1.73
C ARG A 59 -0.39 5.61 0.56
N ASN A 60 -1.09 5.81 -0.55
CA ASN A 60 -0.53 6.45 -1.74
C ASN A 60 -0.06 7.88 -1.45
N ALA A 61 -0.82 8.65 -0.68
CA ALA A 61 -0.46 10.02 -0.28
C ALA A 61 0.83 10.05 0.58
N VAL A 62 0.94 9.14 1.55
CA VAL A 62 2.15 9.01 2.38
C VAL A 62 3.36 8.59 1.53
N PHE A 63 3.18 7.63 0.62
CA PHE A 63 4.26 7.19 -0.27
C PHE A 63 4.69 8.24 -1.28
N GLY A 64 3.76 9.07 -1.78
CA GLY A 64 4.07 10.15 -2.71
C GLY A 64 5.13 11.10 -2.16
N LYS A 65 5.04 11.45 -0.87
CA LYS A 65 6.04 12.30 -0.19
C LYS A 65 7.42 11.66 -0.14
N VAL A 66 7.50 10.36 0.14
CA VAL A 66 8.76 9.62 0.21
C VAL A 66 9.39 9.46 -1.17
N ALA A 67 8.59 9.07 -2.17
CA ALA A 67 9.02 8.94 -3.55
C ALA A 67 9.62 10.25 -4.10
N GLN A 68 8.93 11.37 -3.87
CA GLN A 68 9.42 12.70 -4.28
C GLN A 68 10.70 13.11 -3.54
N SER A 69 10.84 12.74 -2.26
CA SER A 69 12.07 12.99 -1.50
C SER A 69 13.28 12.23 -2.08
N SER A 70 13.10 10.96 -2.41
CA SER A 70 14.15 10.12 -3.03
C SER A 70 14.57 10.66 -4.39
N ILE A 71 13.60 11.00 -5.25
CA ILE A 71 13.86 11.60 -6.56
C ILE A 71 14.67 12.89 -6.42
N ARG A 72 14.25 13.79 -5.52
CA ARG A 72 14.96 15.07 -5.30
C ARG A 72 16.40 14.86 -4.86
N ARG A 73 16.66 13.87 -4.00
CA ARG A 73 17.99 13.58 -3.48
C ARG A 73 18.92 13.03 -4.55
N ILE A 74 18.43 12.11 -5.37
CA ILE A 74 19.18 11.53 -6.49
C ILE A 74 19.45 12.59 -7.56
N ALA A 75 18.44 13.37 -7.94
CA ALA A 75 18.59 14.46 -8.90
C ALA A 75 19.66 15.48 -8.46
N LYS A 76 19.66 15.86 -7.18
CA LYS A 76 20.68 16.74 -6.61
C LYS A 76 22.09 16.15 -6.72
N ASN A 77 22.26 14.88 -6.34
CA ASN A 77 23.56 14.22 -6.38
C ASN A 77 24.11 14.14 -7.81
N VAL A 78 23.26 13.82 -8.78
CA VAL A 78 23.71 13.75 -10.17
C VAL A 78 23.98 15.12 -10.75
N PHE A 79 23.21 16.15 -10.39
CA PHE A 79 23.50 17.53 -10.78
C PHE A 79 24.88 17.99 -10.29
N LEU A 80 25.20 17.72 -9.01
CA LEU A 80 26.51 18.05 -8.44
C LEU A 80 27.65 17.27 -9.09
N HIS A 81 27.42 15.98 -9.39
CA HIS A 81 28.41 15.16 -10.08
C HIS A 81 28.70 15.72 -11.48
N LEU A 82 27.66 16.05 -12.26
CA LEU A 82 27.82 16.66 -13.57
C LEU A 82 28.58 17.99 -13.55
N HIS A 83 28.38 18.81 -12.52
CA HIS A 83 29.08 20.09 -12.42
C HIS A 83 30.58 19.94 -12.11
N ASN A 84 31.00 18.78 -11.59
CA ASN A 84 32.40 18.46 -11.30
C ASN A 84 33.12 17.72 -12.43
N LEU A 85 32.49 17.51 -13.60
CA LEU A 85 33.15 16.87 -14.73
C LEU A 85 33.94 17.87 -15.58
N ASP A 86 34.96 17.35 -16.26
CA ASP A 86 35.88 18.16 -17.06
C ASP A 86 35.19 18.91 -18.21
N LEU A 87 35.75 20.05 -18.58
CA LEU A 87 35.24 20.86 -19.68
C LEU A 87 35.18 20.09 -21.02
N ASN A 88 36.11 19.15 -21.25
CA ASN A 88 36.06 18.22 -22.39
C ASN A 88 34.80 17.36 -22.41
N PHE A 89 34.30 16.94 -21.25
CA PHE A 89 33.05 16.21 -21.14
C PHE A 89 31.83 17.09 -21.48
N HIS A 90 31.86 18.36 -21.05
CA HIS A 90 30.82 19.33 -21.38
C HIS A 90 30.81 19.75 -22.86
N LEU A 91 31.97 19.79 -23.51
CA LEU A 91 32.13 20.20 -24.91
C LEU A 91 31.90 19.04 -25.92
N SER A 92 32.24 17.80 -25.54
CA SER A 92 32.14 16.63 -26.44
C SER A 92 30.74 16.01 -26.52
N ARG A 93 29.82 16.38 -25.62
CA ARG A 93 28.46 15.84 -25.60
C ARG A 93 27.41 16.93 -25.69
N GLN A 94 26.33 16.65 -26.41
CA GLN A 94 25.13 17.46 -26.34
C GLN A 94 24.57 17.42 -24.92
N THR A 95 24.79 18.50 -24.17
CA THR A 95 24.33 18.68 -22.78
C THR A 95 22.84 18.40 -22.61
N GLY A 96 22.00 18.71 -23.62
CA GLY A 96 20.57 18.39 -23.62
C GLY A 96 20.26 16.89 -23.72
N ALA A 97 20.99 16.14 -24.54
CA ALA A 97 20.82 14.68 -24.67
C ALA A 97 21.34 13.95 -23.43
N LEU A 98 22.48 14.39 -22.89
CA LEU A 98 23.07 13.86 -21.67
C LEU A 98 22.18 14.13 -20.45
N SER A 99 21.65 15.36 -20.31
CA SER A 99 20.72 15.73 -19.24
C SER A 99 19.44 14.89 -19.30
N LYS A 100 18.86 14.68 -20.49
CA LYS A 100 17.70 13.78 -20.66
C LYS A 100 18.01 12.32 -20.32
N ALA A 101 19.18 11.80 -20.71
CA ALA A 101 19.56 10.42 -20.42
C ALA A 101 19.71 10.21 -18.91
N ILE A 102 20.34 11.17 -18.24
CA ILE A 102 20.52 11.17 -16.78
C ILE A 102 19.20 11.28 -16.05
N ASP A 103 18.34 12.19 -16.45
CA ASP A 103 17.04 12.41 -15.84
C ASP A 103 16.12 11.18 -16.00
N ARG A 104 16.14 10.53 -17.17
CA ARG A 104 15.46 9.24 -17.36
C ARG A 104 16.07 8.11 -16.53
N GLY A 105 17.40 8.01 -16.49
CA GLY A 105 18.12 6.97 -15.76
C GLY A 105 17.95 7.09 -14.25
N THR A 106 18.05 8.29 -13.70
CA THR A 106 17.83 8.56 -12.27
C THR A 106 16.38 8.35 -11.87
N ARG A 107 15.41 8.74 -12.70
CA ARG A 107 14.00 8.40 -12.48
C ARG A 107 13.77 6.90 -12.50
N GLY A 108 14.39 6.17 -13.43
CA GLY A 108 14.33 4.70 -13.50
C GLY A 108 14.93 4.03 -12.26
N ILE A 109 16.13 4.41 -11.83
CA ILE A 109 16.78 3.86 -10.63
C ILE A 109 15.96 4.17 -9.38
N SER A 110 15.49 5.42 -9.23
CA SER A 110 14.65 5.80 -8.10
C SER A 110 13.34 5.01 -8.08
N PHE A 111 12.75 4.76 -9.26
CA PHE A 111 11.55 3.94 -9.39
C PHE A 111 11.81 2.50 -8.97
N VAL A 112 12.86 1.86 -9.49
CA VAL A 112 13.22 0.48 -9.16
C VAL A 112 13.56 0.32 -7.68
N LEU A 113 14.42 1.19 -7.12
CA LEU A 113 14.79 1.14 -5.71
C LEU A 113 13.56 1.31 -4.81
N SER A 114 12.67 2.24 -5.16
CA SER A 114 11.41 2.45 -4.44
C SER A 114 10.48 1.26 -4.58
N ALA A 115 10.36 0.67 -5.77
CA ALA A 115 9.54 -0.51 -6.01
C ALA A 115 10.04 -1.73 -5.22
N LEU A 116 11.36 -1.94 -5.16
CA LEU A 116 11.97 -3.02 -4.38
C LEU A 116 11.74 -2.82 -2.89
N VAL A 117 12.01 -1.63 -2.35
CA VAL A 117 11.93 -1.37 -0.91
C VAL A 117 10.48 -1.27 -0.42
N PHE A 118 9.58 -0.68 -1.20
CA PHE A 118 8.22 -0.37 -0.74
C PHE A 118 7.12 -1.29 -1.28
N ASN A 119 7.38 -2.02 -2.36
CA ASN A 119 6.45 -3.05 -2.85
C ASN A 119 7.02 -4.43 -2.56
N LEU A 120 8.18 -4.78 -3.10
CA LEU A 120 8.70 -6.14 -3.01
C LEU A 120 9.03 -6.54 -1.55
N GLY A 121 9.68 -5.67 -0.78
CA GLY A 121 9.98 -5.92 0.63
C GLY A 121 8.74 -6.22 1.47
N PRO A 122 7.74 -5.32 1.51
CA PRO A 122 6.49 -5.57 2.21
C PRO A 122 5.72 -6.80 1.72
N THR A 123 5.72 -7.07 0.41
CA THR A 123 5.07 -8.27 -0.15
C THR A 123 5.76 -9.54 0.31
N MET A 124 7.10 -9.58 0.31
CA MET A 124 7.87 -10.74 0.80
C MET A 124 7.60 -10.98 2.30
N PHE A 125 7.56 -9.91 3.09
CA PHE A 125 7.19 -9.98 4.50
C PHE A 125 5.75 -10.50 4.71
N GLU A 126 4.81 -10.03 3.90
CA GLU A 126 3.40 -10.43 3.95
C GLU A 126 3.22 -11.91 3.61
N VAL A 127 3.84 -12.39 2.53
CA VAL A 127 3.83 -13.82 2.16
C VAL A 127 4.44 -14.68 3.26
N ALA A 128 5.56 -14.26 3.85
CA ALA A 128 6.20 -14.99 4.93
C ALA A 128 5.29 -15.11 6.17
N LEU A 129 4.61 -14.02 6.54
CA LEU A 129 3.73 -13.97 7.71
C LEU A 129 2.47 -14.82 7.50
N VAL A 130 1.82 -14.71 6.34
CA VAL A 130 0.64 -15.53 6.00
C VAL A 130 0.98 -17.02 5.95
N SER A 131 2.10 -17.36 5.31
CA SER A 131 2.56 -18.76 5.24
C SER A 131 2.85 -19.32 6.63
N SER A 132 3.48 -18.52 7.51
CA SER A 132 3.75 -18.91 8.89
C SER A 132 2.47 -19.16 9.71
N ILE A 133 1.45 -18.31 9.55
CA ILE A 133 0.16 -18.48 10.22
C ILE A 133 -0.56 -19.74 9.73
N LEU A 134 -0.57 -19.99 8.42
CA LEU A 134 -1.20 -21.18 7.85
C LEU A 134 -0.54 -22.46 8.35
N VAL A 135 0.79 -22.52 8.37
CA VAL A 135 1.53 -23.67 8.89
C VAL A 135 1.26 -23.89 10.38
N SER A 136 1.26 -22.82 11.19
CA SER A 136 0.94 -22.89 12.62
C SER A 136 -0.47 -23.42 12.87
N LYS A 137 -1.46 -22.96 12.10
CA LYS A 137 -2.86 -23.39 12.22
C LYS A 137 -3.09 -24.83 11.73
N GLN A 138 -2.37 -25.26 10.70
CA GLN A 138 -2.41 -26.65 10.22
C GLN A 138 -1.86 -27.63 11.25
N ARG A 139 -0.88 -27.20 12.07
CA ARG A 139 -0.22 -28.03 13.10
C ARG A 139 -1.05 -28.25 14.37
N HIS A 140 -2.12 -27.45 14.55
CA HIS A 140 -3.04 -27.51 15.69
C HIS A 140 -4.38 -28.21 15.37
N LYS A 141 -4.52 -28.77 14.16
CA LYS A 141 -5.57 -29.73 13.80
C LYS A 141 -4.97 -31.12 13.73
#